data_AF-A0A845GDX9-F1
#
_entry.id   AF-A0A845GDX9-F1
#
_cell.length_a   1.000
_cell.length_b   1.000
_cell.length_c   1.000
_cell.angle_alpha   90.00
_cell.angle_beta   90.00
_cell.angle_gamma   90.00
#
_symmetry.space_group_name_H-M   'P 1'
#
loop_
_entity.id
_entity.type
_entity.pdbx_description
1 polymer ?
#
loop_
_entity_poly.entity_id
_entity_poly.type
_entity_poly.pdbx_seq_one_letter_code
_entity_poly.pdbx_strand_id
1 'polypeptide(L)'
;GRASGRHPLPAPAPVAPQASAQNPQRPPEGDADPTRDLKSYVPRGAKPTMPEVIERLHERGVYSGLGAFSPPGTRPPKVGLAVPEDFELPPGYVRHHQATDDGQRIEAILMFAPDFQLYDAAHNPIAMPKDRVVPPELAPPGLPIRRIVIPPPIEPAAPGR
;
A
#
# COMPACT_ATOMS: atom_id res chain seq x y z
N GLY A 1 23.89 -80.48 23.96
CA GLY A 1 22.50 -80.01 24.02
C GLY A 1 22.29 -78.90 22.99
N ARG A 2 21.20 -79.00 22.21
CA ARG A 2 20.45 -77.97 21.46
C ARG A 2 21.29 -76.94 20.65
N ALA A 3 21.41 -77.12 19.34
CA ALA A 3 20.49 -76.59 18.31
C ALA A 3 20.43 -75.05 18.26
N SER A 4 21.19 -74.45 17.35
CA SER A 4 20.88 -73.14 16.75
C SER A 4 20.70 -73.35 15.25
N GLY A 5 19.52 -73.01 14.75
CA GLY A 5 19.06 -73.34 13.41
C GLY A 5 19.59 -72.42 12.31
N ARG A 6 19.73 -73.02 11.11
CA ARG A 6 19.23 -72.61 9.77
C ARG A 6 19.15 -71.10 9.50
N HIS A 7 19.58 -70.52 8.38
CA HIS A 7 19.91 -70.98 7.02
C HIS A 7 20.58 -69.77 6.27
N PRO A 8 20.95 -69.84 4.96
CA PRO A 8 22.09 -69.12 4.38
C PRO A 8 21.70 -67.81 3.68
N LEU A 9 22.72 -67.14 3.11
CA LEU A 9 22.78 -66.34 1.86
C LEU A 9 23.64 -65.07 2.05
N PRO A 10 24.45 -64.68 1.04
CA PRO A 10 23.92 -63.73 0.07
C PRO A 10 24.09 -64.17 -1.39
N ALA A 11 23.03 -63.94 -2.17
CA ALA A 11 22.98 -64.05 -3.63
C ALA A 11 23.60 -62.80 -4.30
N PRO A 12 24.00 -62.89 -5.59
CA PRO A 12 24.87 -61.92 -6.24
C PRO A 12 24.16 -60.61 -6.63
N ALA A 13 24.94 -59.52 -6.63
CA ALA A 13 24.53 -58.21 -7.14
C ALA A 13 24.35 -58.22 -8.66
N PRO A 14 23.28 -57.61 -9.18
CA PRO A 14 23.26 -57.09 -10.54
C PRO A 14 23.35 -55.56 -10.55
N VAL A 15 24.39 -55.10 -11.24
CA VAL A 15 24.52 -53.91 -12.09
C VAL A 15 23.42 -52.84 -12.08
N ALA A 16 23.87 -51.60 -11.89
CA ALA A 16 23.08 -50.37 -11.93
C ALA A 16 22.42 -50.10 -13.29
N PRO A 17 21.17 -49.59 -13.30
CA PRO A 17 20.67 -48.77 -14.39
C PRO A 17 20.76 -47.27 -14.03
N GLN A 18 21.59 -46.59 -14.83
CA GLN A 18 21.28 -45.31 -15.47
C GLN A 18 21.03 -44.09 -14.56
N ALA A 19 22.03 -43.21 -14.56
CA ALA A 19 21.93 -41.83 -14.17
C ALA A 19 20.75 -41.14 -14.88
N SER A 20 19.62 -41.05 -14.16
CA SER A 20 18.58 -40.08 -14.46
C SER A 20 19.01 -38.82 -13.73
N ALA A 21 19.70 -37.92 -14.44
CA ALA A 21 19.88 -36.55 -13.97
C ALA A 21 18.48 -36.00 -13.67
N GLN A 22 18.14 -35.95 -12.38
CA GLN A 22 16.94 -35.28 -11.91
C GLN A 22 17.13 -33.81 -12.21
N ASN A 23 16.70 -33.41 -13.40
CA ASN A 23 16.43 -32.02 -13.70
C ASN A 23 15.45 -31.56 -12.61
N PRO A 24 15.79 -30.61 -11.72
CA PRO A 24 14.79 -30.02 -10.87
C PRO A 24 13.80 -29.39 -11.84
N GLN A 25 12.60 -29.95 -11.91
CA GLN A 25 11.48 -29.32 -12.57
C GLN A 25 11.44 -27.91 -12.03
N ARG A 26 11.88 -26.94 -12.85
CA ARG A 26 11.55 -25.56 -12.65
C ARG A 26 10.03 -25.56 -12.47
N PRO A 27 9.49 -24.92 -11.41
CA PRO A 27 8.07 -24.66 -11.38
C PRO A 27 7.70 -24.04 -12.72
N PRO A 28 6.54 -24.38 -13.33
CA PRO A 28 6.12 -23.72 -14.56
C PRO A 28 6.24 -22.23 -14.27
N GLU A 29 7.12 -21.55 -15.03
CA GLU A 29 7.21 -20.11 -15.05
C GLU A 29 5.76 -19.66 -15.21
N GLY A 30 5.18 -19.20 -14.10
CA GLY A 30 3.87 -18.59 -14.12
C GLY A 30 3.93 -17.53 -15.21
N ASP A 31 2.82 -17.39 -15.92
CA ASP A 31 2.47 -16.36 -16.89
C ASP A 31 2.79 -14.96 -16.30
N ALA A 32 4.09 -14.67 -16.18
CA ALA A 32 4.71 -13.52 -15.57
C ALA A 32 5.63 -12.93 -16.63
N ASP A 33 5.07 -12.79 -17.83
CA ASP A 33 5.41 -11.66 -18.66
C ASP A 33 4.61 -10.46 -18.10
N PRO A 34 5.21 -9.58 -17.28
CA PRO A 34 4.54 -8.38 -16.78
C PRO A 34 4.19 -7.38 -17.91
N THR A 35 4.55 -7.72 -19.15
CA THR A 35 4.41 -6.93 -20.36
C THR A 35 3.36 -7.49 -21.30
N ARG A 36 2.48 -8.42 -20.88
CA ARG A 36 1.36 -8.89 -21.70
C ARG A 36 0.66 -7.66 -22.30
N ASP A 37 0.86 -7.48 -23.60
CA ASP A 37 0.96 -6.16 -24.23
C ASP A 37 -0.11 -5.18 -23.76
N LEU A 38 0.26 -3.93 -23.47
CA LEU A 38 -0.68 -2.82 -23.28
C LEU A 38 -1.80 -2.81 -24.35
N LYS A 39 -1.52 -3.33 -25.55
CA LYS A 39 -2.47 -3.52 -26.67
C LYS A 39 -3.68 -4.42 -26.36
N SER A 40 -3.61 -5.24 -25.31
CA SER A 40 -4.73 -6.09 -24.88
C SER A 40 -5.70 -5.38 -23.92
N TYR A 41 -5.25 -4.29 -23.30
CA TYR A 41 -6.02 -3.49 -22.34
C TYR A 41 -6.56 -2.19 -22.94
N VAL A 42 -6.03 -1.81 -24.11
CA VAL A 42 -6.46 -0.64 -24.88
C VAL A 42 -7.32 -1.10 -26.06
N PRO A 43 -8.56 -0.59 -26.24
CA PRO A 43 -9.33 -0.80 -27.46
C PRO A 43 -8.48 -0.42 -28.67
N ARG A 44 -8.41 -1.26 -29.71
CA ARG A 44 -7.60 -0.96 -30.90
C ARG A 44 -8.06 0.39 -31.49
N GLY A 45 -7.18 1.39 -31.46
CA GLY A 45 -7.46 2.75 -31.95
C GLY A 45 -7.82 3.78 -30.86
N ALA A 46 -7.96 3.38 -29.59
CA ALA A 46 -8.09 4.32 -28.49
C ALA A 46 -6.71 4.74 -27.98
N LYS A 47 -6.55 6.01 -27.62
CA LYS A 47 -5.42 6.53 -26.84
C LYS A 47 -5.93 6.84 -25.43
N PRO A 48 -6.23 5.82 -24.59
CA PRO A 48 -6.67 6.07 -23.23
C PRO A 48 -5.56 6.77 -22.48
N THR A 49 -5.95 7.65 -21.58
CA THR A 49 -5.00 8.32 -20.70
C THR A 49 -4.46 7.32 -19.67
N MET A 50 -3.25 7.55 -19.15
CA MET A 50 -2.67 6.71 -18.08
C MET A 50 -3.62 6.45 -16.89
N PRO A 51 -4.37 7.45 -16.35
CA PRO A 51 -5.34 7.18 -15.29
C PRO A 51 -6.46 6.22 -15.70
N GLU A 52 -7.00 6.32 -16.92
CA GLU A 52 -8.02 5.37 -17.40
C GLU A 52 -7.48 3.94 -17.49
N VAL A 53 -6.18 3.78 -17.82
CA VAL A 53 -5.53 2.46 -17.84
C VAL A 53 -5.42 1.90 -16.42
N ILE A 54 -5.05 2.73 -15.44
CA ILE A 54 -4.95 2.34 -14.02
C ILE A 54 -6.33 1.96 -13.47
N GLU A 55 -7.38 2.76 -13.74
CA GLU A 55 -8.75 2.47 -13.31
C GLU A 55 -9.23 1.11 -13.83
N ARG A 56 -9.04 0.84 -15.12
CA ARG A 56 -9.45 -0.45 -15.72
C ARG A 56 -8.68 -1.65 -15.16
N LEU A 57 -7.43 -1.47 -14.75
CA LEU A 57 -6.65 -2.52 -14.08
C LEU A 57 -7.24 -2.80 -12.69
N HIS A 58 -7.60 -1.76 -11.93
CA HIS A 58 -8.23 -1.88 -10.61
C HIS A 58 -9.61 -2.52 -10.67
N GLU A 59 -10.46 -2.14 -11.64
CA GLU A 59 -11.78 -2.76 -11.88
C GLU A 59 -11.70 -4.28 -12.10
N ARG A 60 -10.56 -4.75 -12.63
CA ARG A 60 -10.29 -6.18 -12.90
C ARG A 60 -9.52 -6.86 -11.77
N GLY A 61 -9.27 -6.17 -10.66
CA GLY A 61 -8.53 -6.68 -9.51
C GLY A 61 -7.01 -6.79 -9.71
N VAL A 62 -6.45 -6.14 -10.73
CA VAL A 62 -5.01 -6.13 -11.01
C VAL A 62 -4.36 -4.92 -10.35
N TYR A 63 -3.59 -5.16 -9.29
CA TYR A 63 -2.87 -4.14 -8.51
C TYR A 63 -1.34 -4.22 -8.63
N SER A 64 -0.84 -4.90 -9.66
CA SER A 64 0.60 -5.07 -9.94
C SER A 64 1.03 -4.28 -11.18
N GLY A 65 2.34 -4.03 -11.32
CA GLY A 65 2.89 -3.27 -12.44
C GLY A 65 2.31 -1.86 -12.53
N LEU A 66 1.74 -1.49 -13.68
CA LEU A 66 1.01 -0.22 -13.86
C LEU A 66 -0.22 -0.09 -12.94
N GLY A 67 -0.84 -1.20 -12.52
CA GLY A 67 -1.94 -1.20 -11.56
C GLY A 67 -1.50 -0.99 -10.11
N ALA A 68 -0.20 -0.96 -9.81
CA ALA A 68 0.28 -0.64 -8.46
C ALA A 68 0.14 0.85 -8.12
N PHE A 69 -0.04 1.71 -9.14
CA PHE A 69 -0.33 3.12 -8.95
C PHE A 69 -1.80 3.29 -8.56
N SER A 70 -2.08 4.24 -7.65
CA SER A 70 -3.45 4.59 -7.32
C SER A 70 -4.00 5.50 -8.43
N PRO A 71 -5.24 5.30 -8.90
CA PRO A 71 -5.83 6.26 -9.82
C PRO A 71 -6.05 7.58 -9.08
N PRO A 72 -5.91 8.70 -9.80
CA PRO A 72 -6.06 10.01 -9.20
C PRO A 72 -7.43 10.18 -8.56
N GLY A 73 -7.44 10.78 -7.37
CA GLY A 73 -8.67 11.04 -6.61
C GLY A 73 -9.13 9.90 -5.68
N THR A 74 -8.41 8.77 -5.61
CA THR A 74 -8.78 7.67 -4.70
C THR A 74 -8.57 7.97 -3.21
N ARG A 75 -7.72 8.96 -2.88
CA ARG A 75 -7.50 9.43 -1.50
C ARG A 75 -7.34 10.95 -1.45
N PRO A 76 -8.45 11.72 -1.45
CA PRO A 76 -8.35 13.16 -1.28
C PRO A 76 -7.70 13.49 0.07
N PRO A 77 -6.77 14.46 0.12
CA PRO A 77 -6.13 14.88 1.36
C PRO A 77 -7.15 15.49 2.32
N LYS A 78 -6.97 15.26 3.63
CA LYS A 78 -7.93 15.74 4.64
C LYS A 78 -7.71 17.22 4.92
N VAL A 79 -8.78 17.99 5.05
CA VAL A 79 -8.71 19.40 5.45
C VAL A 79 -8.82 19.52 6.96
N GLY A 80 -7.77 20.03 7.61
CA GLY A 80 -7.70 20.25 9.05
C GLY A 80 -6.94 21.53 9.40
N LEU A 81 -6.69 21.74 10.70
CA LEU A 81 -5.85 22.84 11.17
C LEU A 81 -4.40 22.61 10.74
N ALA A 82 -3.78 23.62 10.11
CA ALA A 82 -2.39 23.61 9.68
C ALA A 82 -1.47 23.65 10.90
N VAL A 83 -0.51 22.74 10.95
CA VAL A 83 0.51 22.68 12.01
C VAL A 83 1.84 23.16 11.45
N PRO A 84 2.37 24.31 11.92
CA PRO A 84 3.71 24.77 11.55
C PRO A 84 4.75 23.71 11.94
N GLU A 85 5.79 23.54 11.13
CA GLU A 85 6.88 22.59 11.41
C GLU A 85 7.61 22.89 12.72
N ASP A 86 7.78 24.17 13.04
CA ASP A 86 8.47 24.68 14.23
C ASP A 86 7.62 24.62 15.52
N PHE A 87 6.33 24.30 15.41
CA PHE A 87 5.44 24.23 16.58
C PHE A 87 5.59 22.88 17.31
N GLU A 88 5.91 22.93 18.59
CA GLU A 88 5.93 21.77 19.48
C GLU A 88 4.51 21.39 19.91
N LEU A 89 4.10 20.16 19.59
CA LEU A 89 2.76 19.69 19.90
C LEU A 89 2.67 19.16 21.33
N PRO A 90 1.66 19.57 22.12
CA PRO A 90 1.41 18.97 23.42
C PRO A 90 0.99 17.51 23.30
N PRO A 91 1.13 16.71 24.38
CA PRO A 91 0.71 15.32 24.38
C PRO A 91 -0.77 15.17 24.04
N GLY A 92 -1.12 14.12 23.30
CA GLY A 92 -2.47 13.88 22.79
C GLY A 92 -2.73 14.43 21.39
N TYR A 93 -1.79 15.21 20.84
CA TYR A 93 -1.83 15.73 19.48
C TYR A 93 -0.69 15.18 18.64
N VAL A 94 -0.95 14.96 17.35
CA VAL A 94 0.04 14.51 16.38
C VAL A 94 -0.06 15.32 15.10
N ARG A 95 1.08 15.52 14.44
CA ARG A 95 1.15 16.12 13.11
C ARG A 95 0.97 15.02 12.07
N HIS A 96 -0.02 15.17 11.20
CA HIS A 96 -0.22 14.24 10.10
C HIS A 96 0.22 14.87 8.79
N HIS A 97 1.35 14.41 8.26
CA HIS A 97 1.83 14.83 6.95
C HIS A 97 1.04 14.13 5.85
N GLN A 98 0.63 14.91 4.86
CA GLN A 98 -0.18 14.46 3.74
C GLN A 98 0.44 14.95 2.44
N ALA A 99 0.19 14.21 1.37
CA ALA A 99 0.47 14.66 0.03
C ALA A 99 -0.80 14.49 -0.82
N THR A 100 -0.91 15.28 -1.89
CA THR A 100 -1.87 14.99 -2.96
C THR A 100 -1.48 13.71 -3.68
N ASP A 101 -2.43 13.14 -4.41
CA ASP A 101 -2.18 12.02 -5.32
C ASP A 101 -1.09 12.32 -6.35
N ASP A 102 -1.02 13.59 -6.79
CA ASP A 102 0.01 14.12 -7.70
C ASP A 102 1.39 14.29 -7.03
N GLY A 103 1.55 13.86 -5.78
CA GLY A 103 2.80 13.95 -5.03
C GLY A 103 3.12 15.34 -4.47
N GLN A 104 2.19 16.31 -4.55
CA GLN A 104 2.41 17.62 -3.95
C GLN A 104 2.33 17.50 -2.43
N ARG A 105 3.39 17.91 -1.74
CA ARG A 105 3.39 17.99 -0.27
C ARG A 105 2.43 19.07 0.17
N ILE A 106 1.55 18.74 1.10
CA ILE A 106 0.66 19.69 1.75
C ILE A 106 1.11 19.86 3.20
N GLU A 107 0.75 21.01 3.76
CA GLU A 107 0.94 21.29 5.18
C GLU A 107 0.35 20.18 6.05
N ALA A 108 1.06 19.87 7.14
CA ALA A 108 0.61 18.88 8.09
C ALA A 108 -0.69 19.35 8.75
N ILE A 109 -1.61 18.42 8.97
CA ILE A 109 -2.83 18.70 9.72
C ILE A 109 -2.71 18.23 11.16
N LEU A 110 -3.41 18.93 12.05
CA LEU A 110 -3.51 18.57 13.45
C LEU A 110 -4.52 17.42 13.61
N MET A 111 -4.04 16.33 14.22
CA MET A 111 -4.88 15.18 14.56
C MET A 111 -4.70 14.82 16.03
N PHE A 112 -5.73 14.20 16.61
CA PHE A 112 -5.59 13.55 17.92
C PHE A 112 -4.71 12.31 17.79
N ALA A 113 -3.89 12.05 18.80
CA ALA A 113 -3.10 10.84 18.90
C ALA A 113 -4.03 9.61 18.93
N PRO A 114 -3.60 8.45 18.37
CA PRO A 114 -4.47 7.29 18.22
C PRO A 114 -5.01 6.72 19.53
N ASP A 115 -4.25 6.90 20.62
CA ASP A 115 -4.57 6.45 21.98
C ASP A 115 -5.05 7.58 22.89
N PHE A 116 -5.35 8.75 22.34
CA PHE A 116 -5.86 9.87 23.11
C PHE A 116 -7.36 9.69 23.38
N GLN A 117 -7.77 9.92 24.63
CA GLN A 117 -9.19 10.03 24.97
C GLN A 117 -9.53 11.52 25.09
N LEU A 118 -10.51 11.96 24.30
CA LEU A 118 -10.99 13.34 24.37
C LEU A 118 -11.93 13.50 25.56
N TYR A 119 -11.77 14.58 26.32
CA TYR A 119 -12.62 14.95 27.44
C TYR A 119 -13.13 16.39 27.29
N ASP A 120 -14.33 16.66 27.79
CA ASP A 120 -14.88 18.01 27.89
C ASP A 120 -14.33 18.78 29.11
N ALA A 121 -14.77 20.03 29.26
CA ALA A 121 -14.39 20.87 30.41
C ALA A 121 -14.87 20.33 31.77
N ALA A 122 -15.84 19.42 31.79
CA ALA A 122 -16.35 18.74 32.98
C ALA A 122 -15.73 17.33 33.17
N HIS A 123 -14.66 17.01 32.43
CA HIS A 123 -13.98 15.72 32.43
C HIS A 123 -14.84 14.52 31.97
N ASN A 124 -15.93 14.76 31.25
CA ASN A 124 -16.67 13.67 30.62
C ASN A 124 -16.00 13.27 29.30
N PRO A 125 -15.92 11.97 28.98
CA PRO A 125 -15.37 11.51 27.72
C PRO A 125 -16.25 11.96 26.54
N ILE A 126 -15.64 12.60 25.55
CA ILE A 126 -16.29 12.97 24.28
C ILE A 126 -15.92 11.94 23.21
N ALA A 127 -16.86 11.66 22.30
CA ALA A 127 -16.59 10.86 21.12
C ALA A 127 -15.52 11.53 20.23
N MET A 128 -14.50 10.75 19.85
CA MET A 128 -13.47 11.21 18.94
C MET A 128 -14.07 11.53 17.56
N PRO A 129 -13.64 12.61 16.87
CA PRO A 129 -14.05 12.87 15.49
C PRO A 129 -13.73 11.67 14.59
N LYS A 130 -14.58 11.40 13.58
CA LYS A 130 -14.46 10.24 12.69
C LYS A 130 -13.08 10.13 12.03
N ASP A 131 -12.52 11.26 11.63
CA ASP A 131 -11.20 11.34 11.00
C ASP A 131 -10.07 11.67 11.98
N ARG A 132 -10.38 11.78 13.29
CA ARG A 132 -9.49 12.26 14.37
C ARG A 132 -8.86 13.63 14.12
N VAL A 133 -9.39 14.39 13.16
CA VAL A 133 -8.97 15.76 12.87
C VAL A 133 -9.45 16.67 13.99
N VAL A 134 -8.54 17.50 14.50
CA VAL A 134 -8.84 18.41 15.62
C VAL A 134 -9.65 19.61 15.11
N PRO A 135 -10.81 19.91 15.72
CA PRO A 135 -11.57 21.11 15.38
C PRO A 135 -10.91 22.39 15.96
N PRO A 136 -11.21 23.58 15.41
CA PRO A 136 -10.72 24.87 15.91
C PRO A 136 -10.89 25.08 17.42
N GLU A 137 -12.04 24.67 17.95
CA GLU A 137 -12.41 24.83 19.36
C GLU A 137 -11.52 24.03 20.33
N LEU A 138 -10.87 22.97 19.84
CA LEU A 138 -10.01 22.08 20.63
C LEU A 138 -8.55 22.19 20.21
N ALA A 139 -8.18 23.26 19.50
CA ALA A 139 -6.81 23.50 19.13
C ALA A 139 -5.94 23.76 20.38
N PRO A 140 -4.69 23.28 20.41
CA PRO A 140 -3.79 23.57 21.50
C PRO A 140 -3.49 25.08 21.58
N PRO A 141 -3.25 25.62 22.79
CA PRO A 141 -2.94 27.03 22.96
C PRO A 141 -1.67 27.41 22.19
N GLY A 142 -1.68 28.58 21.56
CA GLY A 142 -0.55 29.09 20.76
C GLY A 142 -0.49 28.57 19.32
N LEU A 143 -1.29 27.57 18.94
CA LEU A 143 -1.36 27.13 17.55
C LEU A 143 -2.21 28.12 16.73
N PRO A 144 -1.74 28.58 15.56
CA PRO A 144 -2.55 29.42 14.68
C PRO A 144 -3.74 28.62 14.13
N ILE A 145 -4.96 29.14 14.36
CA ILE A 145 -6.20 28.56 13.84
C ILE A 145 -6.33 28.87 12.34
N ARG A 146 -5.52 28.21 11.52
CA ARG A 146 -5.56 28.28 10.06
C ARG A 146 -5.87 26.91 9.51
N ARG A 147 -6.81 26.82 8.56
CA ARG A 147 -7.05 25.57 7.83
C ARG A 147 -6.03 25.43 6.71
N ILE A 148 -5.60 24.20 6.44
CA ILE A 148 -4.76 23.93 5.27
C ILE A 148 -5.50 24.28 3.98
N VAL A 149 -4.74 24.65 2.96
CA VAL A 149 -5.24 24.81 1.59
C VAL A 149 -4.68 23.67 0.75
N ILE A 150 -5.56 22.93 0.08
CA ILE A 150 -5.16 21.89 -0.86
C ILE A 150 -4.82 22.61 -2.18
N PRO A 151 -3.58 22.49 -2.69
CA PRO A 151 -3.22 23.09 -3.97
C PRO A 151 -4.00 22.43 -5.11
N PRO A 152 -4.24 23.14 -6.22
CA PRO A 152 -4.85 22.54 -7.40
C PRO A 152 -4.00 21.35 -7.90
N PRO A 153 -4.62 20.33 -8.51
CA PRO A 153 -3.88 19.23 -9.14
C PRO A 153 -2.88 19.78 -10.16
N ILE A 154 -1.68 19.21 -10.20
CA ILE A 154 -0.75 19.49 -11.30
C ILE A 154 -1.29 18.72 -12.49
N GLU A 155 -1.44 19.39 -13.64
CA GLU A 155 -1.81 18.68 -14.85
C GLU A 155 -0.69 17.69 -15.18
N PRO A 156 -0.98 16.39 -15.33
CA PRO A 156 0.05 15.43 -15.73
C PRO A 156 0.63 15.91 -17.05
N ALA A 157 1.95 16.14 -17.07
CA ALA A 157 2.65 16.63 -18.25
C ALA A 157 2.22 15.78 -19.46
N ALA A 158 1.59 16.42 -20.45
CA ALA A 158 1.17 15.76 -21.67
C ALA A 158 2.38 15.00 -22.25
N PRO A 159 2.27 13.69 -22.51
CA PRO A 159 3.41 12.95 -23.04
C PRO A 159 3.84 13.60 -24.34
N GLY A 160 5.13 13.97 -24.38
CA GLY A 160 5.78 14.72 -25.43
C GLY A 160 5.49 14.16 -26.82
N ARG A 161 5.30 15.12 -27.73
CA ARG A 161 5.00 15.00 -29.15
C ARG A 161 5.99 14.15 -29.94
#